data_AF-A0A1G3V9L2-F1
#
_entry.id   AF-A0A1G3V9L2-F1
#
_cell.length_a   1.000
_cell.length_b   1.000
_cell.length_c   1.000
_cell.angle_alpha   90.00
_cell.angle_beta   90.00
_cell.angle_gamma   90.00
#
_symmetry.space_group_name_H-M   'P 1'
#
loop_
_entity.id
_entity.type
_entity.pdbx_description
1 polymer ?
#
loop_
_entity_poly.entity_id
_entity_poly.type
_entity_poly.pdbx_seq_one_letter_code
_entity_poly.pdbx_strand_id
1 'polypeptide(L)'
;MKKVIALFSIAVFATAVLAFAAGDAQTELHPSQKLMQARKAWAAAMNENLGAKKFEVIVKDADELAAQTGKVAENIPNPLGKELTLAISSLAKEVSAAAAQKNGNTIKVKLGEIKDKCAECHAKIRDKK
;
A
#
# COMPACT_ATOMS: atom_id res chain seq x y z
N MET A 1 -14.46 -16.78 51.74
CA MET A 1 -14.44 -17.18 50.31
C MET A 1 -14.56 -16.01 49.33
N LYS A 2 -15.52 -15.07 49.48
CA LYS A 2 -15.70 -13.94 48.54
C LYS A 2 -14.49 -12.99 48.40
N LYS A 3 -13.71 -12.77 49.48
CA LYS A 3 -12.56 -11.85 49.48
C LYS A 3 -11.29 -12.41 48.81
N VAL A 4 -11.15 -13.73 48.74
CA VAL A 4 -9.98 -14.40 48.14
C VAL A 4 -10.12 -14.46 46.61
N ILE A 5 -11.34 -14.62 46.11
CA ILE A 5 -11.65 -14.61 44.68
C ILE A 5 -11.38 -13.23 44.06
N ALA A 6 -11.74 -12.15 44.77
CA ALA A 6 -11.47 -10.78 44.30
C ALA A 6 -9.97 -10.48 44.14
N LEU A 7 -9.12 -11.00 45.03
CA LEU A 7 -7.67 -10.79 44.97
C LEU A 7 -7.02 -11.55 43.80
N PHE A 8 -7.50 -12.76 43.48
CA PHE A 8 -7.02 -13.51 42.32
C PHE A 8 -7.43 -12.84 40.99
N SER A 9 -8.64 -12.30 40.90
CA SER A 9 -9.10 -11.61 39.69
C SER A 9 -8.30 -10.34 39.38
N ILE A 10 -7.86 -9.60 40.41
CA ILE A 10 -7.03 -8.38 40.24
C ILE A 10 -5.61 -8.74 39.78
N ALA A 11 -5.03 -9.83 40.31
CA ALA A 11 -3.69 -10.28 39.93
C ALA A 11 -3.60 -10.78 38.47
N VAL A 12 -4.65 -11.45 37.99
CA VAL A 12 -4.74 -11.88 36.58
C VAL A 12 -4.94 -10.69 35.64
N PHE A 13 -5.69 -9.66 36.07
CA PHE A 13 -5.87 -8.45 35.27
C PHE A 13 -4.59 -7.62 35.17
N ALA A 14 -3.83 -7.49 36.27
CA ALA A 14 -2.57 -6.73 36.27
C ALA A 14 -1.47 -7.37 35.41
N THR A 15 -1.40 -8.71 35.36
CA THR A 15 -0.43 -9.44 34.53
C THR A 15 -0.81 -9.41 33.04
N ALA A 16 -2.10 -9.47 32.71
CA ALA A 16 -2.57 -9.33 31.32
C ALA A 16 -2.35 -7.91 30.76
N VAL A 17 -2.52 -6.86 31.58
CA VAL A 17 -2.29 -5.47 31.16
C VAL A 17 -0.79 -5.17 30.96
N LEU A 18 0.10 -5.75 31.78
CA LEU A 18 1.56 -5.59 31.59
C LEU A 18 2.07 -6.37 30.37
N ALA A 19 1.45 -7.52 30.02
CA ALA A 19 1.77 -8.26 28.79
C ALA A 19 1.31 -7.52 27.51
N PHE A 20 0.22 -6.75 27.57
CA PHE A 20 -0.21 -5.86 26.48
C PHE A 20 0.57 -4.55 26.40
N ALA A 21 1.16 -4.07 27.50
CA ALA A 21 2.01 -2.88 27.51
C ALA A 21 3.45 -3.17 27.03
N ALA A 22 3.94 -4.40 27.22
CA ALA A 22 5.25 -4.84 26.72
C ALA A 22 5.22 -5.34 25.26
N GLY A 23 4.03 -5.37 24.65
CA GLY A 23 3.74 -6.18 23.46
C GLY A 23 3.51 -5.45 22.15
N ASP A 24 3.57 -4.11 22.07
CA ASP A 24 3.29 -3.41 20.79
C ASP A 24 3.96 -2.03 20.71
N ALA A 25 5.28 -1.97 20.89
CA ALA A 25 6.04 -0.94 20.19
C ALA A 25 6.08 -1.33 18.70
N GLN A 26 4.93 -1.25 18.00
CA GLN A 26 4.91 -1.33 16.55
C GLN A 26 5.79 -0.18 16.08
N THR A 27 7.01 -0.51 15.67
CA THR A 27 7.99 0.48 15.26
C THR A 27 7.35 1.31 14.17
N GLU A 28 7.15 2.61 14.42
CA GLU A 28 6.45 3.46 13.47
C GLU A 28 7.19 3.38 12.13
N LEU A 29 6.45 2.98 11.08
CA LEU A 29 7.05 2.84 9.76
C LEU A 29 7.57 4.21 9.30
N HIS A 30 8.77 4.20 8.72
CA HIS A 30 9.31 5.38 8.07
C HIS A 30 8.33 5.85 6.97
N PRO A 31 8.17 7.17 6.74
CA PRO A 31 7.22 7.68 5.74
C PRO A 31 7.33 7.01 4.36
N SER A 32 8.55 6.72 3.90
CA SER A 32 8.77 6.00 2.64
C SER A 32 8.19 4.58 2.64
N GLN A 33 8.23 3.86 3.76
CA GLN A 33 7.65 2.53 3.90
C GLN A 33 6.12 2.58 3.87
N LYS A 34 5.52 3.58 4.56
CA LYS A 34 4.06 3.82 4.50
C LYS A 34 3.61 4.07 3.05
N LEU A 35 4.36 4.88 2.30
CA LEU A 35 4.10 5.13 0.87
C LEU A 35 4.17 3.85 0.04
N MET A 36 5.15 2.98 0.26
CA MET A 36 5.26 1.72 -0.48
C MET A 36 4.15 0.73 -0.13
N GLN A 37 3.74 0.67 1.14
CA GLN A 37 2.61 -0.16 1.55
C GLN A 37 1.29 0.30 0.90
N ALA A 38 1.04 1.62 0.86
CA ALA A 38 -0.13 2.17 0.16
C ALA A 38 -0.13 1.81 -1.33
N ARG A 39 1.00 1.98 -2.04
CA ARG A 39 1.15 1.58 -3.45
C ARG A 39 0.86 0.09 -3.66
N LYS A 40 1.40 -0.77 -2.80
CA LYS A 40 1.16 -2.21 -2.84
C LYS A 40 -0.32 -2.53 -2.62
N ALA A 41 -0.96 -1.87 -1.65
CA ALA A 41 -2.37 -2.06 -1.33
C ALA A 41 -3.27 -1.68 -2.51
N TRP A 42 -3.08 -0.51 -3.11
CA TRP A 42 -3.85 -0.09 -4.29
C TRP A 42 -3.65 -1.04 -5.48
N ALA A 43 -2.42 -1.45 -5.78
CA ALA A 43 -2.15 -2.39 -6.87
C ALA A 43 -2.81 -3.76 -6.65
N ALA A 44 -2.85 -4.25 -5.41
CA ALA A 44 -3.53 -5.48 -5.05
C ALA A 44 -5.06 -5.33 -5.14
N ALA A 45 -5.60 -4.25 -4.58
CA ALA A 45 -7.03 -3.94 -4.59
C ALA A 45 -7.57 -3.80 -6.02
N MET A 46 -6.87 -3.07 -6.90
CA MET A 46 -7.26 -2.96 -8.31
C MET A 46 -7.30 -4.31 -9.02
N ASN A 47 -6.36 -5.21 -8.73
CA ASN A 47 -6.33 -6.55 -9.31
C ASN A 47 -7.47 -7.44 -8.80
N GLU A 48 -7.82 -7.35 -7.51
CA GLU A 48 -8.97 -8.04 -6.93
C GLU A 48 -10.29 -7.49 -7.49
N ASN A 49 -10.42 -6.16 -7.49
CA ASN A 49 -11.60 -5.45 -7.99
C ASN A 49 -11.82 -5.67 -9.48
N LEU A 50 -10.76 -5.90 -10.27
CA LEU A 50 -10.87 -6.30 -11.67
C LEU A 50 -11.58 -7.65 -11.80
N GLY A 51 -11.22 -8.64 -10.98
CA GLY A 51 -11.90 -9.95 -10.95
C GLY A 51 -13.37 -9.82 -10.53
N ALA A 52 -13.65 -8.94 -9.58
CA ALA A 52 -15.01 -8.64 -9.11
C ALA A 52 -15.79 -7.65 -10.01
N LYS A 53 -15.19 -7.17 -11.12
CA LYS A 53 -15.76 -6.16 -12.03
C LYS A 53 -16.22 -4.86 -11.34
N LYS A 54 -15.57 -4.48 -10.24
CA LYS A 54 -15.84 -3.25 -9.46
C LYS A 54 -15.10 -2.05 -10.05
N PHE A 55 -15.42 -1.69 -11.30
CA PHE A 55 -14.67 -0.69 -12.06
C PHE A 55 -14.61 0.70 -11.41
N GLU A 56 -15.68 1.15 -10.75
CA GLU A 56 -15.67 2.45 -10.05
C GLU A 56 -14.66 2.51 -8.91
N VAL A 57 -14.44 1.38 -8.21
CA VAL A 57 -13.42 1.29 -7.16
C VAL A 57 -12.02 1.31 -7.79
N ILE A 58 -11.84 0.67 -8.94
CA ILE A 58 -10.58 0.70 -9.69
C ILE A 58 -10.24 2.13 -10.12
N VAL A 59 -11.22 2.93 -10.60
CA VAL A 59 -11.02 4.35 -10.94
C VAL A 59 -10.44 5.09 -9.73
N LYS A 60 -11.08 4.97 -8.58
CA LYS A 60 -10.64 5.64 -7.35
C LYS A 60 -9.23 5.22 -6.93
N ASP A 61 -8.96 3.92 -6.84
CA ASP A 61 -7.65 3.40 -6.42
C ASP A 61 -6.54 3.82 -7.40
N ALA A 62 -6.84 3.84 -8.70
CA ALA A 62 -5.93 4.25 -9.75
C ALA A 62 -5.62 5.76 -9.67
N ASP A 63 -6.62 6.60 -9.43
CA ASP A 63 -6.45 8.04 -9.25
C ASP A 63 -5.63 8.35 -7.99
N GLU A 64 -5.87 7.62 -6.88
CA GLU A 64 -5.08 7.74 -5.65
C GLU A 64 -3.62 7.36 -5.87
N LEU A 65 -3.37 6.23 -6.56
CA LEU A 65 -2.02 5.82 -6.94
C LEU A 65 -1.35 6.85 -7.85
N ALA A 66 -2.06 7.37 -8.85
CA ALA A 66 -1.56 8.37 -9.78
C ALA A 66 -1.16 9.67 -9.08
N ALA A 67 -2.03 10.18 -8.21
CA ALA A 67 -1.79 11.41 -7.46
C ALA A 67 -0.61 11.25 -6.49
N GLN A 68 -0.57 10.14 -5.75
CA GLN A 68 0.51 9.88 -4.80
C GLN A 68 1.86 9.75 -5.51
N THR A 69 1.92 9.02 -6.62
CA THR A 69 3.17 8.81 -7.36
C THR A 69 3.62 10.09 -8.06
N GLY A 70 2.70 10.86 -8.63
CA GLY A 70 2.98 12.19 -9.19
C GLY A 70 3.62 13.12 -8.15
N LYS A 71 3.00 13.26 -6.98
CA LYS A 71 3.50 14.10 -5.88
C LYS A 71 4.86 13.63 -5.35
N VAL A 72 5.05 12.32 -5.20
CA VAL A 72 6.31 11.79 -4.65
C VAL A 72 7.46 11.97 -5.64
N ALA A 73 7.22 11.83 -6.95
CA ALA A 73 8.27 11.91 -7.96
C ALA A 73 9.01 13.26 -7.98
N GLU A 74 8.34 14.35 -7.62
CA GLU A 74 8.95 15.69 -7.55
C GLU A 74 10.13 15.75 -6.56
N ASN A 75 10.09 14.91 -5.53
CA ASN A 75 11.03 14.93 -4.41
C ASN A 75 12.06 13.77 -4.45
N ILE A 76 12.07 12.96 -5.51
CA ILE A 76 13.05 11.86 -5.65
C ILE A 76 14.36 12.42 -6.22
N PRO A 77 15.50 12.37 -5.49
CA PRO A 77 16.77 12.91 -5.98
C PRO A 77 17.37 12.08 -7.12
N ASN A 78 17.11 10.77 -7.14
CA ASN A 78 17.60 9.87 -8.17
C ASN A 78 16.80 10.07 -9.49
N PRO A 79 17.42 10.47 -10.61
CA PRO A 79 16.71 10.74 -11.87
C PRO A 79 15.92 9.54 -12.40
N LEU A 80 16.51 8.34 -12.36
CA LEU A 80 15.82 7.11 -12.78
C LEU A 80 14.64 6.80 -11.84
N GLY A 81 14.81 7.00 -10.53
CA GLY A 81 13.73 6.80 -9.55
C GLY A 81 12.56 7.75 -9.78
N LYS A 82 12.85 9.00 -10.14
CA LYS A 82 11.85 9.99 -10.53
C LYS A 82 11.12 9.57 -11.80
N GLU A 83 11.86 9.20 -12.85
CA GLU A 83 11.31 8.74 -14.12
C GLU A 83 10.36 7.54 -13.93
N LEU A 84 10.82 6.49 -13.24
CA LEU A 84 10.03 5.29 -12.97
C LEU A 84 8.78 5.62 -12.15
N THR A 85 8.87 6.55 -11.19
CA THR A 85 7.72 6.95 -10.38
C THR A 85 6.70 7.76 -11.19
N LEU A 86 7.15 8.64 -12.09
CA LEU A 86 6.27 9.36 -13.03
C LEU A 86 5.61 8.41 -14.03
N ALA A 87 6.35 7.40 -14.51
CA ALA A 87 5.79 6.37 -15.38
C ALA A 87 4.64 5.62 -14.69
N ILE A 88 4.80 5.25 -13.40
CA ILE A 88 3.70 4.65 -12.62
C ILE A 88 2.50 5.61 -12.53
N SER A 89 2.73 6.92 -12.33
CA SER A 89 1.65 7.91 -12.30
C SER A 89 0.87 7.95 -13.61
N SER A 90 1.57 7.97 -14.75
CA SER A 90 0.94 7.94 -16.08
C SER A 90 0.14 6.67 -16.30
N LEU A 91 0.74 5.51 -16.01
CA LEU A 91 0.07 4.22 -16.17
C LEU A 91 -1.15 4.08 -15.26
N ALA A 92 -1.11 4.62 -14.05
CA ALA A 92 -2.25 4.64 -13.15
C ALA A 92 -3.40 5.49 -13.71
N LYS A 93 -3.12 6.64 -14.34
CA LYS A 93 -4.14 7.41 -15.07
C LYS A 93 -4.75 6.63 -16.25
N GLU A 94 -3.93 5.85 -16.96
CA GLU A 94 -4.43 4.96 -18.03
C GLU A 94 -5.31 3.83 -17.47
N VAL A 95 -4.98 3.27 -16.30
CA VAL A 95 -5.85 2.31 -15.59
C VAL A 95 -7.19 2.95 -15.22
N SER A 96 -7.16 4.18 -14.66
CA SER A 96 -8.37 4.93 -14.31
C SER A 96 -9.27 5.15 -15.53
N ALA A 97 -8.70 5.66 -16.64
CA ALA A 97 -9.43 5.87 -17.89
C ALA A 97 -10.01 4.56 -18.47
N ALA A 98 -9.23 3.48 -18.45
CA ALA A 98 -9.71 2.17 -18.89
C ALA A 98 -10.83 1.62 -18.00
N ALA A 99 -10.75 1.85 -16.69
CA ALA A 99 -11.79 1.47 -15.74
C ALA A 99 -13.09 2.25 -15.93
N ALA A 100 -13.00 3.56 -16.20
CA ALA A 100 -14.18 4.36 -16.57
C ALA A 100 -14.87 3.83 -17.83
N GLN A 101 -14.11 3.24 -18.76
CA GLN A 101 -14.62 2.58 -19.96
C GLN A 101 -14.96 1.10 -19.76
N LYS A 102 -14.83 0.56 -18.53
CA LYS A 102 -15.00 -0.86 -18.20
C LYS A 102 -14.14 -1.81 -19.05
N ASN A 103 -13.00 -1.32 -19.55
CA ASN A 103 -12.08 -2.08 -20.38
C ASN A 103 -11.11 -2.91 -19.53
N GLY A 104 -11.58 -4.09 -19.09
CA GLY A 104 -10.82 -4.98 -18.22
C GLY A 104 -9.50 -5.49 -18.82
N ASN A 105 -9.41 -5.63 -20.14
CA ASN A 105 -8.18 -6.08 -20.81
C ASN A 105 -7.08 -5.01 -20.70
N THR A 106 -7.42 -3.76 -21.01
CA THR A 106 -6.48 -2.64 -20.85
C THR A 106 -6.08 -2.46 -19.39
N ILE A 107 -7.02 -2.55 -18.44
CA ILE A 107 -6.69 -2.50 -17.00
C ILE A 107 -5.65 -3.59 -16.65
N LYS A 108 -5.88 -4.83 -17.08
CA LYS A 108 -4.98 -5.96 -16.78
C LYS A 108 -3.57 -5.72 -17.32
N VAL A 109 -3.45 -5.27 -18.57
CA VAL A 109 -2.17 -4.97 -19.22
C VAL A 109 -1.44 -3.87 -18.44
N LYS A 110 -2.14 -2.77 -18.15
CA LYS A 110 -1.54 -1.60 -17.49
C LYS A 110 -1.16 -1.85 -16.04
N LEU A 111 -1.93 -2.67 -15.31
CA LEU A 111 -1.51 -3.17 -13.99
C LEU A 111 -0.26 -4.04 -14.05
N GLY A 112 -0.06 -4.79 -15.13
CA GLY A 112 1.19 -5.51 -15.41
C GLY A 112 2.37 -4.55 -15.56
N GLU A 113 2.22 -3.54 -16.43
CA GLU A 113 3.26 -2.53 -16.65
C GLU A 113 3.63 -1.77 -15.36
N ILE A 114 2.65 -1.46 -14.49
CA ILE A 114 2.90 -0.85 -13.17
C ILE A 114 3.76 -1.78 -12.29
N LYS A 115 3.46 -3.09 -12.28
CA LYS A 115 4.24 -4.07 -11.51
C LYS A 115 5.68 -4.15 -12.01
N ASP A 116 5.87 -4.13 -13.33
CA ASP A 116 7.19 -4.15 -13.94
C ASP A 116 8.01 -2.91 -13.56
N LYS A 117 7.39 -1.72 -13.54
CA LYS A 117 8.05 -0.48 -13.08
C LYS A 117 8.37 -0.49 -11.59
N CYS A 118 7.50 -1.07 -10.76
CA CYS A 118 7.81 -1.30 -9.34
C CYS A 118 9.02 -2.23 -9.18
N ALA A 119 9.06 -3.34 -9.92
CA ALA A 119 10.16 -4.30 -9.89
C ALA A 119 11.48 -3.68 -10.39
N GLU A 120 11.43 -2.91 -11.47
CA GLU A 120 12.59 -2.21 -12.02
C GLU A 120 13.18 -1.21 -11.00
N CYS A 121 12.34 -0.41 -10.34
CA CYS A 121 12.78 0.52 -9.31
C CYS A 121 13.41 -0.22 -8.12
N HIS A 122 12.80 -1.32 -7.67
CA HIS A 122 13.35 -2.12 -6.58
C HIS A 122 14.71 -2.72 -6.95
N ALA A 123 14.84 -3.32 -8.14
CA ALA A 123 16.09 -3.96 -8.56
C ALA A 123 17.24 -2.97 -8.80
N LYS A 124 16.95 -1.81 -9.41
CA LYS A 124 18.00 -0.87 -9.84
C LYS A 124 18.36 0.19 -8.79
N ILE A 125 17.47 0.46 -7.84
CA ILE A 125 17.61 1.59 -6.91
C ILE A 125 17.51 1.13 -5.46
N ARG A 126 16.39 0.52 -5.06
CA ARG A 126 16.11 0.26 -3.63
C ARG A 126 16.93 -0.89 -3.06
N ASP A 127 16.97 -2.00 -3.78
CA ASP A 127 17.57 -3.27 -3.34
C ASP A 127 18.96 -3.48 -3.96
N LYS A 128 19.54 -2.40 -4.51
CA LYS A 128 20.89 -2.42 -5.03
C LYS A 128 21.84 -2.65 -3.84
N LYS A 129 22.35 -3.88 -3.75
CA LYS A 129 23.44 -4.23 -2.83
C LYS A 129 24.73 -3.50 -3.22
#